data_AF-A0A0A1DGH4-F1
#
_entry.id   AF-A0A0A1DGH4-F1
#
_cell.length_a   1.000
_cell.length_b   1.000
_cell.length_c   1.000
_cell.angle_alpha   90.00
_cell.angle_beta   90.00
_cell.angle_gamma   90.00
#
_symmetry.space_group_name_H-M   'P 1'
#
loop_
_entity.id
_entity.type
_entity.pdbx_description
1 polymer ?
#
loop_
_entity_poly.entity_id
_entity_poly.type
_entity_poly.pdbx_seq_one_letter_code
_entity_poly.pdbx_strand_id
1 'polypeptide(L)'
;MSIHLVTRRIIGGILVFAAVAVWFLMAPEDEAPSFGNARGTIESDDDSNNGMADGAPQQAVVNGWTANNYLALISKQLEEARNHDAEPADPRLPALMLLGVLGLAVLLITTERSPLPTAPPAPS
;
A
#
# COMPACT_ATOMS: atom_id res chain seq x y z
N MET A 1 16.68 29.60 -27.26
CA MET A 1 16.18 28.48 -26.44
C MET A 1 14.84 28.90 -25.89
N SER A 2 13.74 28.28 -26.35
CA SER A 2 12.37 28.72 -26.03
C SER A 2 12.11 28.65 -24.54
N ILE A 3 11.61 29.75 -23.96
CA ILE A 3 11.47 29.93 -22.51
C ILE A 3 10.60 28.83 -21.87
N HIS A 4 9.61 28.34 -22.61
CA HIS A 4 8.75 27.22 -22.22
C HIS A 4 9.50 25.89 -22.01
N LEU A 5 10.58 25.64 -22.77
CA LEU A 5 11.39 24.42 -22.63
C LEU A 5 12.21 24.44 -21.33
N VAL A 6 12.72 25.62 -20.95
CA VAL A 6 13.48 25.81 -19.71
C VAL A 6 12.56 25.66 -18.50
N THR A 7 11.40 26.32 -18.54
CA THR A 7 10.38 26.22 -17.50
C THR A 7 9.91 24.78 -17.28
N ARG A 8 9.68 24.02 -18.36
CA ARG A 8 9.26 22.61 -18.26
C ARG A 8 10.32 21.73 -17.58
N ARG A 9 11.60 21.96 -17.88
CA ARG A 9 12.70 21.19 -17.27
C ARG A 9 12.88 21.49 -15.79
N ILE A 10 12.76 22.75 -15.40
CA ILE A 10 12.89 23.16 -13.99
C ILE A 10 11.71 22.61 -13.18
N ILE A 11 10.47 22.84 -13.62
CA ILE A 11 9.27 22.38 -12.90
C ILE A 11 9.18 20.85 -12.89
N GLY A 12 9.49 20.20 -14.02
CA GLY A 12 9.54 18.74 -14.10
C GLY A 12 10.60 18.15 -13.16
N GLY A 13 11.77 18.77 -13.05
CA GLY A 13 12.81 18.35 -12.10
C GLY A 13 12.35 18.44 -10.65
N ILE A 14 11.66 19.53 -10.28
CA ILE A 14 11.11 19.71 -8.92
C ILE A 14 10.06 18.64 -8.60
N LEU A 15 9.16 18.33 -9.55
CA LEU A 15 8.13 17.32 -9.35
C LEU A 15 8.70 15.91 -9.19
N VAL A 16 9.72 15.55 -9.99
CA VAL A 16 10.41 14.26 -9.85
C VAL A 16 11.10 14.17 -8.50
N PHE A 17 11.80 15.24 -8.09
CA PHE A 17 12.44 15.29 -6.77
C PHE A 17 11.42 15.14 -5.63
N ALA A 18 10.28 15.84 -5.71
CA ALA A 18 9.21 15.74 -4.74
C ALA A 18 8.60 14.33 -4.69
N ALA A 19 8.41 13.67 -5.83
CA ALA A 19 7.90 12.30 -5.88
C ALA A 19 8.87 11.30 -5.24
N VAL A 20 10.17 11.44 -5.50
CA VAL A 20 11.22 10.65 -4.84
C VAL A 20 11.22 10.91 -3.33
N ALA A 21 11.12 12.17 -2.92
CA ALA A 21 11.04 12.52 -1.51
C ALA A 21 9.81 11.89 -0.83
N VAL A 22 8.63 11.96 -1.44
CA VAL A 22 7.42 11.30 -0.92
C VAL A 22 7.62 9.78 -0.81
N TRP A 23 8.22 9.16 -1.82
CA TRP A 23 8.44 7.71 -1.82
C TRP A 23 9.34 7.24 -0.66
N PHE A 24 10.43 7.97 -0.38
CA PHE A 24 11.44 7.57 0.61
C PHE A 24 11.21 8.16 2.02
N LEU A 25 10.55 9.31 2.15
CA LEU A 25 10.36 9.96 3.46
C LEU A 25 9.02 9.58 4.12
N MET A 26 8.00 9.15 3.36
CA MET A 26 6.74 8.65 3.93
C MET A 26 6.72 7.11 3.94
N ALA A 27 7.69 6.47 4.59
CA ALA A 27 7.67 5.00 4.73
C ALA A 27 6.34 4.53 5.36
N PRO A 28 5.79 3.37 4.96
CA PRO A 28 4.62 2.82 5.63
C PRO A 28 5.07 2.36 7.01
N GLU A 29 4.38 2.77 8.06
CA GLU A 29 4.79 2.41 9.42
C GLU A 29 4.39 0.98 9.80
N ASP A 30 3.47 0.36 9.05
CA ASP A 30 2.87 -0.90 9.48
C ASP A 30 3.00 -2.00 8.41
N GLU A 31 3.92 -2.94 8.64
CA GLU A 31 3.82 -4.25 8.03
C GLU A 31 2.62 -4.97 8.64
N ALA A 32 1.68 -5.43 7.81
CA ALA A 32 0.52 -6.17 8.27
C ALA A 32 0.97 -7.35 9.16
N PRO A 33 0.45 -7.47 10.39
CA PRO A 33 0.91 -8.50 11.31
C PRO A 33 0.64 -9.90 10.75
N SER A 34 1.69 -10.72 10.73
CA SER A 34 1.60 -12.12 10.33
C SER A 34 1.20 -13.00 11.52
N PHE A 35 -0.01 -13.53 11.49
CA PHE A 35 -0.53 -14.45 12.51
C PHE A 35 -0.12 -15.92 12.30
N GLY A 36 0.63 -16.21 11.24
CA GLY A 36 1.05 -17.58 10.89
C GLY A 36 1.88 -18.24 11.99
N ASN A 37 2.81 -17.50 12.59
CA ASN A 37 3.64 -18.01 13.69
C ASN A 37 2.78 -18.34 14.93
N ALA A 38 1.79 -17.48 15.25
CA ALA A 38 0.92 -17.69 16.39
C ALA A 38 0.02 -18.92 16.23
N ARG A 39 -0.50 -19.17 15.01
CA ARG A 39 -1.20 -20.43 14.70
C ARG A 39 -0.27 -21.63 14.86
N GLY A 40 0.94 -21.57 14.30
CA GLY A 40 1.90 -22.66 14.40
C GLY A 40 2.29 -23.00 15.85
N THR A 41 2.37 -22.00 16.73
CA THR A 41 2.57 -22.23 18.17
C THR A 41 1.39 -22.97 18.80
N ILE A 42 0.14 -22.58 18.49
CA ILE A 42 -1.05 -23.27 19.01
C ILE A 42 -1.06 -24.73 18.57
N GLU A 43 -0.76 -25.01 17.30
CA GLU A 43 -0.69 -26.37 16.75
C GLU A 43 0.42 -27.18 17.43
N SER A 44 1.61 -26.60 17.60
CA SER A 44 2.72 -27.26 18.29
C SER A 44 2.39 -27.58 19.76
N ASP A 45 1.72 -26.68 20.46
CA ASP A 45 1.31 -26.89 21.86
C ASP A 45 0.22 -27.97 21.96
N ASP A 46 -0.74 -27.97 21.03
CA ASP A 46 -1.79 -28.98 20.93
C ASP A 46 -1.18 -30.38 20.71
N ASP A 47 -0.28 -30.51 19.73
CA ASP A 47 0.39 -31.79 19.43
C ASP A 47 1.20 -32.31 20.63
N SER A 48 1.94 -31.43 21.31
CA SER A 48 2.70 -31.78 22.51
C SER A 48 1.78 -32.25 23.65
N ASN A 49 0.68 -31.53 23.89
CA ASN A 49 -0.26 -31.86 24.95
C ASN A 49 -1.06 -33.12 24.66
N ASN A 50 -1.42 -33.33 23.40
CA ASN A 50 -2.10 -34.52 22.92
C ASN A 50 -1.24 -35.78 23.13
N GLY A 51 0.08 -35.67 22.93
CA GLY A 51 1.05 -36.74 23.25
C GLY A 51 1.19 -37.06 24.75
N MET A 52 0.76 -36.16 25.64
CA MET A 52 0.77 -36.35 27.09
C MET A 52 -0.61 -36.75 27.66
N ALA A 53 -1.67 -36.71 26.85
CA ALA A 53 -3.04 -36.97 27.27
C ALA A 53 -3.40 -38.46 27.04
N ASP A 54 -3.45 -39.23 28.13
CA ASP A 54 -3.63 -40.69 28.15
C ASP A 54 -5.11 -41.15 28.17
N GLY A 55 -6.08 -40.24 28.01
CA GLY A 55 -7.49 -40.63 28.00
C GLY A 55 -8.46 -39.55 27.59
N ALA A 56 -9.67 -39.97 27.21
CA ALA A 56 -10.74 -39.10 26.70
C ALA A 56 -11.04 -37.86 27.58
N PRO A 57 -11.03 -37.94 28.93
CA PRO A 57 -11.23 -36.75 29.76
C PRO A 57 -10.09 -35.72 29.64
N GLN A 58 -8.83 -36.17 29.56
CA GLN A 58 -7.68 -35.29 29.43
C GLN A 58 -7.64 -34.64 28.03
N GLN A 59 -7.97 -35.44 27.02
CA GLN A 59 -8.13 -34.97 25.63
C GLN A 59 -9.20 -33.88 25.50
N ALA A 60 -10.33 -34.01 26.21
CA ALA A 60 -11.36 -32.97 26.21
C ALA A 60 -10.87 -31.63 26.80
N VAL A 61 -9.97 -31.67 27.80
CA VAL A 61 -9.37 -30.46 28.39
C VAL A 61 -8.38 -29.82 27.42
N VAL A 62 -7.49 -30.62 26.81
CA VAL A 62 -6.53 -30.13 25.81
C VAL A 62 -7.26 -29.45 24.66
N ASN A 63 -8.24 -30.13 24.07
CA ASN A 63 -9.06 -29.58 22.98
C ASN A 63 -9.78 -28.28 23.40
N GLY A 64 -10.27 -28.19 24.64
CA GLY A 64 -10.92 -26.99 25.16
C GLY A 64 -9.97 -25.80 25.29
N TRP A 65 -8.73 -26.05 25.76
CA TRP A 65 -7.71 -25.01 25.84
C TRP A 65 -7.25 -24.55 24.46
N THR A 66 -7.01 -25.49 23.54
CA THR A 66 -6.67 -25.22 22.14
C THR A 66 -7.75 -24.40 21.45
N ALA A 67 -9.03 -24.73 21.65
CA ALA A 67 -10.15 -23.95 21.13
C ALA A 67 -10.16 -22.51 21.67
N ASN A 68 -9.91 -22.32 22.97
CA ASN A 68 -9.81 -20.99 23.57
C ASN A 68 -8.66 -20.17 22.99
N ASN A 69 -7.49 -20.79 22.73
CA ASN A 69 -6.36 -20.11 22.10
C ASN A 69 -6.68 -19.67 20.68
N TYR A 70 -7.37 -20.50 19.90
CA TYR A 70 -7.84 -20.10 18.57
C TYR A 70 -8.84 -18.95 18.62
N LEU A 71 -9.79 -18.96 19.57
CA LEU A 71 -10.73 -17.86 19.74
C LEU A 71 -10.02 -16.55 20.12
N ALA A 72 -9.00 -16.61 20.98
CA ALA A 72 -8.16 -15.46 21.32
C ALA A 72 -7.32 -14.97 20.12
N LEU A 73 -6.85 -15.86 19.27
CA LEU A 73 -6.12 -15.50 18.06
C LEU A 73 -7.05 -14.86 17.01
N ILE A 74 -8.28 -15.36 16.87
CA ILE A 74 -9.30 -14.80 15.98
C ILE A 74 -9.74 -13.42 16.46
N SER A 75 -9.93 -13.22 17.77
CA SER A 75 -10.30 -11.90 18.30
C SER A 75 -9.22 -10.86 18.04
N LYS A 76 -7.93 -11.22 18.17
CA LYS A 76 -6.81 -10.35 17.79
C LYS A 76 -6.81 -10.05 16.29
N GLN A 77 -7.02 -11.04 15.43
CA GLN A 77 -7.11 -10.83 13.99
C GLN A 77 -8.26 -9.89 13.61
N LEU A 78 -9.42 -10.03 14.26
CA LEU A 78 -10.58 -9.18 14.00
C LEU A 78 -10.36 -7.74 14.47
N GLU A 79 -9.76 -7.57 15.65
CA GLU A 79 -9.37 -6.27 16.19
C GLU A 79 -8.41 -5.56 15.25
N GLU A 80 -7.39 -6.28 14.77
CA GLU A 80 -6.41 -5.76 13.84
C GLU A 80 -7.01 -5.42 12.49
N ALA A 81 -7.86 -6.29 11.93
CA ALA A 81 -8.55 -6.02 10.67
C ALA A 81 -9.43 -4.77 10.78
N ARG A 82 -10.12 -4.59 11.91
CA ARG A 82 -10.93 -3.40 12.18
C ARG A 82 -10.07 -2.15 12.28
N ASN A 83 -8.91 -2.24 12.93
CA ASN A 83 -7.98 -1.11 13.04
C ASN A 83 -7.38 -0.76 11.68
N HIS A 84 -7.08 -1.76 10.85
CA HIS A 84 -6.60 -1.57 9.49
C HIS A 84 -7.65 -0.93 8.57
N ASP A 85 -8.94 -1.30 8.72
CA ASP A 85 -10.05 -0.65 8.02
C ASP A 85 -10.27 0.82 8.46
N ALA A 86 -9.89 1.14 9.70
CA ALA A 86 -9.99 2.48 10.26
C ALA A 86 -8.77 3.37 9.94
N GLU A 87 -7.64 2.77 9.58
CA GLU A 87 -6.45 3.50 9.17
C GLU A 87 -6.63 4.14 7.79
N PRO A 88 -6.22 5.41 7.63
CA PRO A 88 -6.22 6.03 6.32
C PRO A 88 -5.26 5.27 5.39
N ALA A 89 -5.74 4.95 4.19
CA ALA A 89 -4.93 4.32 3.13
C ALA A 89 -3.57 5.02 2.98
N ASP A 90 -2.53 4.24 2.63
CA ASP A 90 -1.14 4.69 2.49
C ASP A 90 -1.04 6.12 1.95
N PRO A 91 -0.61 7.10 2.78
CA PRO A 91 -0.70 8.52 2.48
C PRO A 91 0.19 8.94 1.30
N ARG A 92 1.12 8.07 0.87
CA ARG A 92 1.91 8.28 -0.34
C ARG A 92 1.07 8.23 -1.61
N LEU A 93 0.11 7.33 -1.68
CA LEU A 93 -0.72 7.14 -2.88
C LEU A 93 -1.46 8.43 -3.28
N PRO A 94 -2.24 9.08 -2.40
CA PRO A 94 -2.89 10.34 -2.76
C PRO A 94 -1.87 11.47 -3.05
N ALA A 95 -0.75 11.51 -2.33
CA ALA A 95 0.30 12.50 -2.57
C ALA A 95 0.95 12.35 -3.96
N LEU A 96 1.27 11.12 -4.36
CA LEU A 96 1.83 10.81 -5.69
C LEU A 96 0.80 11.06 -6.80
N MET A 97 -0.48 10.74 -6.56
CA MET A 97 -1.55 11.08 -7.51
C MET A 97 -1.65 12.60 -7.71
N LEU A 98 -1.62 13.39 -6.64
CA LEU A 98 -1.65 14.85 -6.74
C LEU A 98 -0.45 15.39 -7.53
N LEU A 99 0.76 14.89 -7.25
CA LEU A 99 1.96 15.26 -8.00
C LEU A 99 1.86 14.87 -9.48
N GLY A 100 1.29 13.70 -9.79
CA GLY A 100 1.01 13.26 -11.15
C GLY A 100 0.03 14.18 -11.88
N VAL A 101 -1.06 14.57 -11.23
CA VAL A 101 -2.04 15.53 -11.78
C VAL A 101 -1.41 16.90 -12.03
N LEU A 102 -0.59 17.39 -11.10
CA LEU A 102 0.15 18.65 -11.28
C LEU A 102 1.13 18.58 -12.45
N GLY A 103 1.87 17.47 -12.58
CA GLY A 103 2.76 17.24 -13.70
C GLY A 103 2.02 17.22 -15.04
N LEU A 104 0.85 16.56 -15.08
CA LEU A 104 0.00 16.53 -16.28
C LEU A 104 -0.54 17.93 -16.63
N ALA A 105 -0.99 18.71 -15.64
CA ALA A 105 -1.47 20.07 -15.86
C ALA A 105 -0.36 20.97 -16.44
N VAL A 106 0.86 20.89 -15.89
CA VAL A 106 2.02 21.62 -16.41
C VAL A 106 2.35 21.19 -17.83
N LEU A 107 2.27 19.89 -18.13
CA LEU A 107 2.51 19.38 -19.48
C LEU A 107 1.51 19.98 -20.47
N LEU A 108 0.21 19.93 -20.16
CA LEU A 108 -0.85 20.42 -21.03
C LEU A 108 -0.75 21.93 -21.30
N ILE A 109 -0.43 22.73 -20.27
CA ILE A 109 -0.29 24.19 -20.39
C ILE A 109 0.95 24.57 -21.22
N THR A 110 1.97 23.71 -21.28
CA THR A 110 3.25 24.01 -21.96
C THR A 110 3.38 23.37 -23.35
N THR A 111 2.42 22.56 -23.79
CA THR A 111 2.37 22.03 -25.16
C THR A 111 1.99 23.12 -26.16
N GLU A 112 2.90 23.49 -27.06
CA GLU A 112 2.58 24.38 -28.18
C GLU A 112 1.69 23.64 -29.20
N ARG A 113 0.56 24.25 -29.59
CA ARG A 113 -0.22 23.79 -30.76
C ARG A 113 0.59 24.07 -32.01
N SER A 114 0.97 23.04 -32.76
CA SER A 114 1.50 23.23 -34.11
C SER A 114 0.41 23.89 -34.98
N PRO A 115 0.68 25.06 -35.60
CA PRO A 115 -0.26 25.64 -36.54
C PRO A 115 -0.45 24.68 -37.73
N LEU A 116 -1.69 24.51 -38.17
CA LEU A 116 -2.02 23.69 -39.33
C LEU A 116 -1.17 24.14 -40.53
N PRO A 117 -0.63 23.20 -41.33
CA PRO A 117 -0.01 23.54 -42.60
C PRO A 117 -1.06 24.22 -43.48
N THR A 118 -0.93 25.53 -43.65
CA THR A 118 -1.76 26.30 -44.57
C THR A 118 -1.51 25.78 -45.98
N ALA A 119 -2.57 25.28 -46.62
CA ALA A 119 -2.52 24.78 -47.99
C ALA A 119 -1.96 25.85 -48.94
N PRO A 120 -1.11 25.47 -49.91
CA PRO A 120 -0.54 26.41 -50.87
C PRO A 120 -1.64 27.06 -51.72
N PRO A 121 -1.51 28.35 -52.09
CA PRO A 121 -2.48 29.03 -52.93
C PRO A 121 -2.57 28.37 -54.31
N ALA A 122 -3.79 28.18 -54.80
CA ALA A 122 -4.06 27.58 -56.12
C ALA A 122 -3.54 28.49 -57.26
N PRO A 123 -2.96 27.92 -58.33
CA PRO A 123 -2.54 28.69 -59.49
C PRO A 123 -3.76 29.17 -60.29
N SER A 124 -3.73 30.45 -60.68
CA SER A 124 -4.68 31.13 -61.55
C SER A 124 -4.47 30.83 -63.03
#